data_AF-A0AA85BLM2-F1
#
_entry.id   AF-A0AA85BLM2-F1
#
_cell.length_a   1.000
_cell.length_b   1.000
_cell.length_c   1.000
_cell.angle_alpha   90.00
_cell.angle_beta   90.00
_cell.angle_gamma   90.00
#
_symmetry.space_group_name_H-M   'P 1'
#
loop_
_entity.id
_entity.type
_entity.pdbx_description
1 polymer ?
#
loop_
_entity_poly.entity_id
_entity_poly.type
_entity_poly.pdbx_seq_one_letter_code
_entity_poly.pdbx_strand_id
1 'polypeptide(L)'
;MLSLPSCCRCGCAKASLWANEFDLSLHPDGDFQQIEFDQISDFIKRVEKQLVVNDGDALDQFCKNFSDHVNSRNSNHKLRVAIILDNSGPELAADLCLAEYLLTSHIADHVSFHGKSIPWFVSDVTGKDFNWLLNMNILELEGANNDQYAHLVSKWSEVWRKRIQDSSFRFETSYFWTTPCTYDEIEVVDASLYQDLSRNYDLIIFKGDLNYRKLLGDRQWKPDNLDDKINAFYRVQIGRSPSCTCSKKLEDPKLGDPITDCPCGPMVVALRVAKSDVGVGVDHDRLIELQNETKEWWTIGKYGFIQIISPIVFSAS
;
A
#
# COMPACT_ATOMS: atom_id res chain seq x y z
N MET A 1 27.74 2.66 -0.08
CA MET A 1 26.61 1.91 0.48
C MET A 1 26.25 2.53 1.81
N LEU A 2 25.26 3.43 1.85
CA LEU A 2 24.68 3.87 3.12
C LEU A 2 23.54 2.90 3.41
N SER A 3 23.79 1.91 4.28
CA SER A 3 22.72 1.10 4.85
C SER A 3 21.87 2.02 5.73
N LEU A 4 20.74 2.50 5.21
CA LEU A 4 19.77 3.22 6.03
C LEU A 4 19.26 2.28 7.14
N PRO A 5 19.08 2.76 8.38
CA PRO A 5 18.55 1.96 9.49
C PRO A 5 17.21 1.31 9.13
N SER A 6 16.86 0.17 9.75
CA SER A 6 15.55 -0.49 9.62
C SER A 6 14.36 0.47 9.83
N CYS A 7 14.54 1.47 10.70
CA CYS A 7 13.58 2.55 10.94
C CYS A 7 13.20 3.32 9.65
N CYS A 8 14.13 3.49 8.70
CA CYS A 8 13.84 4.18 7.43
C CYS A 8 13.02 3.32 6.45
N ARG A 9 13.17 1.99 6.46
CA ARG A 9 12.41 1.07 5.59
C ARG A 9 10.92 1.07 5.97
N CYS A 10 10.65 0.92 7.27
CA CYS A 10 9.28 1.03 7.78
C CYS A 10 8.76 2.48 7.68
N GLY A 11 9.66 3.48 7.74
CA GLY A 11 9.32 4.90 7.63
C GLY A 11 8.69 5.30 6.31
N CYS A 12 9.14 4.77 5.16
CA CYS A 12 8.57 5.12 3.85
C CYS A 12 7.19 4.50 3.60
N ALA A 13 6.96 3.25 4.02
CA ALA A 13 5.64 2.63 3.95
C ALA A 13 4.64 3.34 4.89
N LYS A 14 5.10 3.71 6.09
CA LYS A 14 4.33 4.55 7.02
C LYS A 14 4.04 5.92 6.41
N ALA A 15 5.02 6.60 5.80
CA ALA A 15 4.80 7.89 5.15
C ALA A 15 3.77 7.81 4.00
N SER A 16 3.86 6.78 3.15
CA SER A 16 2.88 6.54 2.07
C SER A 16 1.48 6.21 2.61
N LEU A 17 1.39 5.48 3.73
CA LEU A 17 0.12 5.23 4.42
C LEU A 17 -0.54 6.53 4.89
N TRP A 18 0.20 7.39 5.61
CA TRP A 18 -0.37 8.57 6.25
C TRP A 18 -0.48 9.79 5.33
N ALA A 19 0.08 9.74 4.13
CA ALA A 19 -0.27 10.70 3.09
C ALA A 19 -1.78 10.63 2.72
N ASN A 20 -2.45 9.53 3.06
CA ASN A 20 -3.89 9.37 2.94
C ASN A 20 -4.70 10.08 4.07
N GLU A 21 -4.05 10.73 5.06
CA GLU A 21 -4.74 11.69 5.97
C GLU A 21 -5.19 12.95 5.21
N PHE A 22 -4.54 13.29 4.08
CA PHE A 22 -4.90 14.43 3.23
C PHE A 22 -6.05 14.13 2.26
N ASP A 23 -7.05 13.36 2.72
CA ASP A 23 -8.22 13.02 1.92
C ASP A 23 -9.26 14.15 1.97
N LEU A 24 -9.71 14.58 0.79
CA LEU A 24 -10.73 15.61 0.64
C LEU A 24 -12.07 15.22 1.29
N SER A 25 -12.37 13.92 1.41
CA SER A 25 -13.56 13.44 2.09
C SER A 25 -13.55 13.71 3.60
N LEU A 26 -12.35 13.85 4.19
CA LEU A 26 -12.16 14.16 5.62
C LEU A 26 -12.14 15.67 5.87
N HIS A 27 -11.91 16.48 4.84
CA HIS A 27 -11.78 17.94 4.93
C HIS A 27 -12.67 18.65 3.89
N PRO A 28 -14.01 18.47 3.94
CA PRO A 28 -14.92 19.08 2.96
C PRO A 28 -14.87 20.62 2.96
N ASP A 29 -14.49 21.24 4.08
CA ASP A 29 -14.40 22.69 4.25
C ASP A 29 -12.99 23.27 3.99
N GLY A 30 -11.99 22.42 3.70
CA GLY A 30 -10.63 22.85 3.36
C GLY A 30 -9.76 23.35 4.53
N ASP A 31 -10.22 23.23 5.78
CA ASP A 31 -9.43 23.56 6.96
C ASP A 31 -8.43 22.44 7.28
N PHE A 32 -7.14 22.72 7.03
CA PHE A 32 -6.02 21.84 7.37
C PHE A 32 -5.28 22.39 8.59
N GLN A 33 -5.31 21.67 9.71
CA GLN A 33 -4.32 21.88 10.77
C GLN A 33 -3.06 21.11 10.43
N GLN A 34 -2.09 21.81 9.85
CA GLN A 34 -0.77 21.24 9.58
C GLN A 34 -0.07 20.96 10.92
N ILE A 35 0.02 19.69 11.31
CA ILE A 35 0.84 19.30 12.46
C ILE A 35 2.27 19.27 11.97
N GLU A 36 3.00 20.36 12.22
CA GLU A 36 4.44 20.41 12.00
C GLU A 36 5.14 19.51 13.01
N PHE A 37 6.04 18.66 12.50
CA PHE A 37 6.94 17.85 13.33
C PHE A 37 8.36 18.39 13.17
N ASP A 38 8.98 18.75 14.30
CA ASP A 38 10.39 19.15 14.32
C ASP A 38 11.33 17.99 13.91
N GLN A 39 10.89 16.74 14.13
CA GLN A 39 11.64 15.54 13.79
C GLN A 39 10.76 14.44 13.19
N ILE A 40 11.29 13.77 12.16
CA ILE A 40 10.67 12.58 11.54
C ILE A 40 10.39 11.47 12.57
N SER A 41 11.25 11.36 13.60
CA SER A 41 11.11 10.38 14.69
C SER A 41 9.80 10.55 15.46
N ASP A 42 9.35 11.79 15.68
CA ASP A 42 8.13 12.07 16.43
C ASP A 42 6.87 11.89 15.58
N PHE A 43 6.96 12.19 14.28
CA PHE A 43 5.94 11.79 13.30
C PHE A 43 5.75 10.26 13.31
N ILE A 44 6.84 9.48 13.19
CA ILE A 44 6.79 8.01 13.19
C ILE A 44 6.18 7.48 14.49
N LYS A 45 6.57 7.99 15.65
CA LYS A 45 6.00 7.55 16.95
C LYS A 45 4.51 7.85 17.05
N ARG A 46 4.05 9.02 16.58
CA ARG A 46 2.62 9.36 16.57
C ARG A 46 1.86 8.37 15.69
N VAL A 47 2.33 8.23 14.46
CA VAL A 47 1.80 7.32 13.45
C VAL A 47 1.69 5.89 13.97
N GLU A 48 2.74 5.38 14.63
CA GLU A 48 2.74 4.03 15.19
C GLU A 48 1.62 3.82 16.22
N LYS A 49 1.32 4.83 17.06
CA LYS A 49 0.23 4.75 18.03
C LYS A 49 -1.16 4.74 17.38
N GLN A 50 -1.28 5.29 16.17
CA GLN A 50 -2.53 5.32 15.41
C GLN A 50 -2.73 4.09 14.53
N LEU A 51 -1.75 3.18 14.45
CA LEU A 51 -1.93 1.91 13.76
C LEU A 51 -2.85 0.98 14.57
N VAL A 52 -3.79 0.38 13.86
CA VAL A 52 -4.73 -0.64 14.37
C VAL A 52 -4.14 -2.02 14.14
N VAL A 53 -3.62 -2.25 12.93
CA VAL A 53 -2.85 -3.44 12.55
C VAL A 53 -1.54 -2.97 11.93
N ASN A 54 -0.43 -3.62 12.31
CA ASN A 54 0.89 -3.28 11.82
C ASN A 54 1.72 -4.53 11.47
N ASP A 55 1.58 -4.98 10.23
CA ASP A 55 2.39 -6.06 9.64
C ASP A 55 3.69 -5.51 9.02
N GLY A 56 4.12 -4.30 9.38
CA GLY A 56 5.28 -3.63 8.78
C GLY A 56 6.59 -4.40 8.94
N ASP A 57 6.80 -5.07 10.08
CA ASP A 57 7.99 -5.89 10.31
C ASP A 57 7.98 -7.16 9.44
N ALA A 58 6.81 -7.78 9.25
CA ALA A 58 6.65 -8.92 8.36
C ALA A 58 6.88 -8.54 6.89
N LEU A 59 6.44 -7.35 6.48
CA LEU A 59 6.72 -6.81 5.14
C LEU A 59 8.22 -6.53 4.94
N ASP A 60 8.90 -5.94 5.92
CA ASP A 60 10.35 -5.73 5.86
C ASP A 60 11.11 -7.07 5.82
N GLN A 61 10.66 -8.07 6.59
CA GLN A 61 11.22 -9.42 6.55
C GLN A 61 11.04 -10.06 5.17
N PHE A 62 9.88 -9.91 4.54
CA PHE A 62 9.65 -10.37 3.16
C PHE A 62 10.62 -9.73 2.17
N CYS A 63 10.78 -8.40 2.21
CA CYS A 63 11.71 -7.69 1.33
C CYS A 63 13.18 -8.14 1.52
N LYS A 64 13.59 -8.39 2.78
CA LYS A 64 14.91 -8.95 3.10
C LYS A 64 15.08 -10.36 2.56
N ASN A 65 14.13 -11.25 2.88
CA ASN A 65 14.14 -12.64 2.40
C ASN A 65 14.26 -12.69 0.88
N PHE A 66 13.48 -11.88 0.16
CA PHE A 66 13.55 -11.83 -1.29
C PHE A 66 14.95 -11.43 -1.76
N SER A 67 15.52 -10.36 -1.18
CA SER A 67 16.86 -9.87 -1.52
C SER A 67 17.94 -10.95 -1.28
N ASP A 68 17.84 -11.69 -0.18
CA ASP A 68 18.79 -12.75 0.17
C ASP A 68 18.68 -13.97 -0.76
N HIS A 69 17.46 -14.35 -1.15
CA HIS A 69 17.23 -15.41 -2.14
C HIS A 69 17.81 -15.06 -3.51
N VAL A 70 17.74 -13.79 -3.90
CA VAL A 70 18.28 -13.29 -5.17
C VAL A 70 19.81 -13.36 -5.15
N ASN A 71 20.43 -12.87 -4.08
CA ASN A 71 21.88 -12.90 -3.88
C ASN A 71 22.42 -14.34 -3.85
N SER A 72 21.77 -15.24 -3.10
CA SER A 72 22.22 -16.63 -2.96
C SER A 72 22.11 -17.45 -4.25
N ARG A 73 21.16 -17.12 -5.14
CA ARG A 73 20.93 -17.83 -6.40
C ARG A 73 21.65 -17.21 -7.61
N ASN A 74 22.46 -16.15 -7.42
CA ASN A 74 22.98 -15.32 -8.51
C ASN A 74 21.87 -14.92 -9.51
N SER A 75 20.66 -14.71 -8.99
CA SER A 75 19.54 -14.26 -9.80
C SER A 75 19.65 -12.75 -9.99
N ASN A 76 19.34 -12.24 -11.18
CA ASN A 76 19.21 -10.80 -11.42
C ASN A 76 17.78 -10.30 -11.15
N HIS A 77 16.87 -11.17 -10.70
CA HIS A 77 15.48 -10.85 -10.49
C HIS A 77 15.29 -10.05 -9.19
N LYS A 78 14.94 -8.75 -9.27
CA LYS A 78 14.56 -7.96 -8.09
C LYS A 78 13.04 -7.93 -7.93
N LEU A 79 12.58 -7.38 -6.81
CA LEU A 79 11.14 -7.24 -6.58
C LEU A 79 10.52 -6.37 -7.66
N ARG A 80 9.44 -6.85 -8.25
CA ARG A 80 8.55 -6.06 -9.10
C ARG A 80 7.32 -5.70 -8.29
N VAL A 81 7.07 -4.40 -8.14
CA VAL A 81 6.03 -3.89 -7.25
C VAL A 81 4.88 -3.31 -8.06
N ALA A 82 3.64 -3.63 -7.70
CA ALA A 82 2.45 -2.93 -8.15
C ALA A 82 1.91 -2.07 -7.02
N ILE A 83 1.58 -0.81 -7.29
CA ILE A 83 0.88 0.08 -6.36
C ILE A 83 -0.48 0.40 -6.98
N ILE A 84 -1.55 -0.12 -6.37
CA ILE A 84 -2.93 0.19 -6.75
C ILE A 84 -3.32 1.48 -6.04
N LEU A 85 -3.38 2.57 -6.81
CA LEU A 85 -3.46 3.93 -6.30
C LEU A 85 -4.85 4.26 -5.75
N ASP A 86 -4.87 5.17 -4.78
CA ASP A 86 -6.07 5.84 -4.26
C ASP A 86 -6.09 7.29 -4.76
N ASN A 87 -5.74 8.28 -3.92
CA ASN A 87 -5.89 9.70 -4.25
C ASN A 87 -4.70 10.32 -4.98
N SER A 88 -5.01 11.36 -5.76
CA SER A 88 -4.06 12.29 -6.38
C SER A 88 -3.50 13.30 -5.36
N GLY A 89 -2.67 14.24 -5.83
CA GLY A 89 -2.10 15.28 -4.97
C GLY A 89 -1.04 14.73 -3.99
N PRO A 90 -1.11 15.07 -2.69
CA PRO A 90 -0.10 14.66 -1.70
C PRO A 90 0.07 13.15 -1.56
N GLU A 91 -1.01 12.36 -1.68
CA GLU A 91 -0.93 10.91 -1.57
C GLU A 91 -0.13 10.30 -2.74
N LEU A 92 -0.46 10.70 -3.96
CA LEU A 92 0.30 10.28 -5.14
C LEU A 92 1.78 10.68 -5.06
N ALA A 93 2.09 11.88 -4.55
CA ALA A 93 3.48 12.30 -4.35
C ALA A 93 4.22 11.41 -3.34
N ALA A 94 3.55 11.00 -2.26
CA ALA A 94 4.12 10.08 -1.27
C ALA A 94 4.33 8.67 -1.85
N ASP A 95 3.42 8.20 -2.70
CA ASP A 95 3.56 6.90 -3.38
C ASP A 95 4.72 6.89 -4.39
N LEU A 96 4.94 8.00 -5.09
CA LEU A 96 6.12 8.19 -5.94
C LEU A 96 7.42 8.21 -5.11
N CYS A 97 7.41 8.83 -3.93
CA CYS A 97 8.54 8.79 -2.99
C CYS A 97 8.81 7.35 -2.49
N LEU A 98 7.78 6.58 -2.16
CA LEU A 98 7.92 5.17 -1.77
C LEU A 98 8.51 4.34 -2.90
N ALA A 99 8.01 4.51 -4.13
CA ALA A 99 8.53 3.82 -5.29
C ALA A 99 10.00 4.16 -5.57
N GLU A 100 10.37 5.44 -5.47
CA GLU A 100 11.75 5.89 -5.66
C GLU A 100 12.67 5.35 -4.57
N TYR A 101 12.19 5.26 -3.33
CA TYR A 101 12.89 4.61 -2.23
C TYR A 101 13.19 3.13 -2.51
N LEU A 102 12.20 2.38 -3.01
CA LEU A 102 12.35 0.96 -3.35
C LEU A 102 13.42 0.74 -4.43
N LEU A 103 13.44 1.59 -5.47
CA LEU A 103 14.42 1.51 -6.55
C LEU A 103 15.83 1.93 -6.08
N THR A 104 15.95 3.05 -5.39
CA THR A 104 17.25 3.59 -4.93
C THR A 104 17.89 2.76 -3.82
N SER A 105 17.07 2.09 -3.00
CA SER A 105 17.53 1.10 -2.03
C SER A 105 17.84 -0.26 -2.65
N HIS A 106 17.66 -0.40 -3.97
CA HIS A 106 17.86 -1.63 -4.73
C HIS A 106 17.00 -2.82 -4.29
N ILE A 107 15.89 -2.53 -3.60
CA ILE A 107 14.90 -3.52 -3.17
C ILE A 107 14.09 -3.98 -4.38
N ALA A 108 13.68 -3.03 -5.22
CA ALA A 108 12.96 -3.26 -6.46
C ALA A 108 13.78 -2.83 -7.68
N ASP A 109 13.48 -3.40 -8.85
CA ASP A 109 13.90 -2.89 -10.16
C ASP A 109 12.79 -2.16 -10.90
N HIS A 110 11.53 -2.47 -10.55
CA HIS A 110 10.36 -2.01 -11.27
C HIS A 110 9.20 -1.69 -10.32
N VAL A 111 8.51 -0.57 -10.57
CA VAL A 111 7.26 -0.20 -9.91
C VAL A 111 6.19 0.19 -10.94
N SER A 112 5.07 -0.54 -10.96
CA SER A 112 3.87 -0.15 -11.73
C SER A 112 2.86 0.55 -10.82
N PHE A 113 2.35 1.68 -11.27
CA PHE A 113 1.25 2.40 -10.66
C PHE A 113 -0.04 2.09 -11.41
N HIS A 114 -1.04 1.54 -10.73
CA HIS A 114 -2.34 1.23 -11.33
C HIS A 114 -3.34 2.30 -10.92
N GLY A 115 -3.74 3.14 -11.89
CA GLY A 115 -4.73 4.20 -11.70
C GLY A 115 -6.10 3.86 -12.27
N LYS A 116 -7.04 4.79 -12.09
CA LYS A 116 -8.43 4.67 -12.54
C LYS A 116 -8.57 5.09 -14.00
N SER A 117 -9.44 4.40 -14.73
CA SER A 117 -9.68 4.63 -16.17
C SER A 117 -10.57 5.85 -16.45
N ILE A 118 -11.32 6.30 -15.44
CA ILE A 118 -12.23 7.45 -15.49
C ILE A 118 -12.12 8.21 -14.17
N PRO A 119 -12.57 9.48 -14.09
CA PRO A 119 -12.76 10.17 -12.82
C PRO A 119 -13.60 9.29 -11.88
N TRP A 120 -13.07 9.04 -10.68
CA TRP A 120 -13.61 8.06 -9.75
C TRP A 120 -13.43 8.61 -8.34
N PHE A 121 -14.46 8.48 -7.50
CA PHE A 121 -14.42 8.89 -6.08
C PHE A 121 -13.75 10.25 -5.79
N VAL A 122 -14.04 11.24 -6.65
CA VAL A 122 -13.56 12.63 -6.57
C VAL A 122 -12.05 12.79 -6.80
N SER A 123 -11.22 12.19 -5.96
CA SER A 123 -9.77 12.42 -5.91
C SER A 123 -8.92 11.27 -6.46
N ASP A 124 -9.52 10.14 -6.87
CA ASP A 124 -8.73 9.00 -7.31
C ASP A 124 -7.84 9.32 -8.52
N VAL A 125 -6.62 8.78 -8.50
CA VAL A 125 -5.63 9.02 -9.56
C VAL A 125 -6.08 8.42 -10.89
N THR A 126 -6.24 9.28 -11.89
CA THR A 126 -6.29 8.87 -13.30
C THR A 126 -4.94 9.10 -13.98
N GLY A 127 -4.78 8.59 -15.21
CA GLY A 127 -3.57 8.86 -15.99
C GLY A 127 -3.32 10.34 -16.29
N LYS A 128 -4.38 11.16 -16.31
CA LYS A 128 -4.24 12.61 -16.47
C LYS A 128 -3.63 13.26 -15.23
N ASP A 129 -4.07 12.84 -14.04
CA ASP A 129 -3.56 13.38 -12.77
C ASP A 129 -2.10 12.99 -12.55
N PHE A 130 -1.77 11.73 -12.85
CA PHE A 130 -0.40 11.23 -12.81
C PHE A 130 0.51 12.01 -13.76
N ASN A 131 0.10 12.17 -15.02
CA ASN A 131 0.87 12.92 -16.00
C ASN A 131 0.98 14.41 -15.66
N TRP A 132 -0.08 15.00 -15.10
CA TRP A 132 -0.09 16.39 -14.68
C TRP A 132 0.92 16.63 -13.55
N LEU A 133 0.92 15.78 -12.51
CA LEU A 133 1.86 15.90 -11.39
C LEU A 133 3.32 15.81 -11.86
N LEU A 134 3.62 14.91 -12.80
CA LEU A 134 4.96 14.74 -13.34
C LEU A 134 5.43 15.89 -14.23
N ASN A 135 4.52 16.58 -14.92
CA ASN A 135 4.88 17.57 -15.94
C ASN A 135 4.54 19.02 -15.54
N MET A 136 3.89 19.24 -14.41
CA MET A 136 3.69 20.58 -13.88
C MET A 136 5.05 21.24 -13.64
N ASN A 137 5.27 22.40 -14.25
CA ASN A 137 6.42 23.24 -13.94
C ASN A 137 6.10 24.07 -12.70
N ILE A 138 6.44 23.55 -11.52
CA ILE A 138 6.16 24.24 -10.26
C ILE A 138 6.81 25.63 -10.17
N LEU A 139 7.91 25.86 -10.90
CA LEU A 139 8.61 27.14 -10.93
C LEU A 139 7.83 28.25 -11.68
N GLU A 140 6.82 27.88 -12.48
CA GLU A 140 5.94 28.82 -13.17
C GLU A 140 4.75 29.24 -12.30
N LEU A 141 4.54 28.63 -11.13
CA LEU A 141 3.48 29.03 -10.22
C LEU A 141 3.83 30.34 -9.51
N GLU A 142 2.81 31.19 -9.31
CA GLU A 142 2.97 32.41 -8.54
C GLU A 142 3.47 32.09 -7.12
N GLY A 143 4.54 32.78 -6.70
CA GLY A 143 5.15 32.58 -5.38
C GLY A 143 6.21 31.47 -5.29
N ALA A 144 6.36 30.62 -6.32
CA ALA A 144 7.30 29.49 -6.28
C ALA A 144 8.77 29.89 -6.10
N ASN A 145 9.19 31.03 -6.64
CA ASN A 145 10.57 31.53 -6.48
C ASN A 145 10.94 31.89 -5.02
N ASN A 146 9.94 32.11 -4.16
CA ASN A 146 10.15 32.37 -2.74
C ASN A 146 9.95 31.12 -1.87
N ASP A 147 9.54 30.00 -2.46
CA ASP A 147 9.35 28.73 -1.77
C ASP A 147 10.66 27.92 -1.79
N GLN A 148 11.21 27.65 -0.60
CA GLN A 148 12.45 26.91 -0.44
C GLN A 148 12.39 25.47 -0.98
N TYR A 149 11.19 24.91 -1.19
CA TYR A 149 10.97 23.55 -1.67
C TYR A 149 10.71 23.48 -3.18
N ALA A 150 10.41 24.59 -3.87
CA ALA A 150 10.05 24.56 -5.29
C ALA A 150 11.15 23.93 -6.18
N HIS A 151 12.42 24.25 -5.90
CA HIS A 151 13.54 23.62 -6.59
C HIS A 151 13.69 22.13 -6.30
N LEU A 152 13.38 21.69 -5.07
CA LEU A 152 13.42 20.29 -4.69
C LEU A 152 12.32 19.50 -5.40
N VAL A 153 11.11 20.04 -5.45
CA VAL A 153 9.98 19.43 -6.17
C VAL A 153 10.30 19.32 -7.66
N SER A 154 10.79 20.40 -8.29
CA SER A 154 11.19 20.37 -9.70
C SER A 154 12.23 19.30 -10.00
N LYS A 155 13.20 19.09 -9.10
CA LYS A 155 14.22 18.05 -9.23
C LYS A 155 13.60 16.65 -9.16
N TRP A 156 12.70 16.40 -8.21
CA TRP A 156 12.03 15.11 -8.09
C TRP A 156 11.13 14.79 -9.29
N SER A 157 10.39 15.79 -9.80
CA SER A 157 9.61 15.61 -11.04
C SER A 157 10.50 15.19 -12.21
N GLU A 158 11.72 15.74 -12.33
CA GLU A 158 12.68 15.30 -13.35
C GLU A 158 13.16 13.87 -13.13
N VAL A 159 13.47 13.48 -11.89
CA VAL A 159 13.85 12.10 -11.54
C VAL A 159 12.73 11.14 -11.94
N TRP A 160 11.49 11.39 -11.54
CA TRP A 160 10.37 10.50 -11.84
C TRP A 160 10.03 10.45 -13.32
N ARG A 161 10.15 11.56 -14.07
CA ARG A 161 10.05 11.51 -15.54
C ARG A 161 11.10 10.60 -16.17
N LYS A 162 12.34 10.59 -15.65
CA LYS A 162 13.38 9.65 -16.12
C LYS A 162 13.02 8.19 -15.80
N ARG A 163 12.45 7.92 -14.62
CA ARG A 163 11.94 6.59 -14.25
C ARG A 163 10.85 6.09 -15.21
N ILE A 164 9.97 6.96 -15.68
CA ILE A 164 8.97 6.62 -16.69
C ILE A 164 9.65 6.35 -18.04
N GLN A 165 10.62 7.17 -18.44
CA GLN A 165 11.34 7.00 -19.71
C GLN A 165 12.15 5.70 -19.77
N ASP A 166 12.80 5.31 -18.68
CA ASP A 166 13.55 4.05 -18.59
C ASP A 166 12.69 2.84 -18.21
N SER A 167 11.38 3.05 -18.04
CA SER A 167 10.39 2.02 -17.68
C SER A 167 10.64 1.34 -16.34
N SER A 168 11.43 1.94 -15.44
CA SER A 168 11.51 1.50 -14.03
C SER A 168 10.29 1.95 -13.21
N PHE A 169 9.63 3.03 -13.64
CA PHE A 169 8.23 3.32 -13.29
C PHE A 169 7.33 3.08 -14.51
N ARG A 170 6.13 2.56 -14.28
CA ARG A 170 5.06 2.46 -15.29
C ARG A 170 3.74 2.92 -14.73
N PHE A 171 2.91 3.52 -15.56
CA PHE A 171 1.52 3.81 -15.21
C PHE A 171 0.61 2.93 -16.06
N GLU A 172 -0.23 2.15 -15.38
CA GLU A 172 -1.12 1.17 -15.97
C GLU A 172 -2.57 1.51 -15.59
N THR A 173 -3.51 1.10 -16.44
CA THR A 173 -4.94 1.20 -16.13
C THR A 173 -5.66 -0.08 -16.54
N SER A 174 -6.75 -0.36 -15.84
CA SER A 174 -7.76 -1.31 -16.24
C SER A 174 -9.14 -0.75 -15.91
N TYR A 175 -10.15 -1.08 -16.72
CA TYR A 175 -11.53 -0.76 -16.40
C TYR A 175 -12.01 -1.47 -15.14
N PHE A 176 -11.41 -2.61 -14.79
CA PHE A 176 -11.73 -3.37 -13.58
C PHE A 176 -11.69 -2.49 -12.32
N TRP A 177 -10.68 -1.62 -12.19
CA TRP A 177 -10.52 -0.75 -11.02
C TRP A 177 -11.73 0.16 -10.76
N THR A 178 -12.46 0.48 -11.82
CA THR A 178 -13.65 1.35 -11.83
C THR A 178 -14.97 0.58 -12.00
N THR A 179 -14.97 -0.75 -11.82
CA THR A 179 -16.19 -1.57 -11.72
C THR A 179 -16.72 -1.58 -10.29
N PRO A 180 -17.97 -2.03 -10.03
CA PRO A 180 -18.44 -2.29 -8.67
C PRO A 180 -17.89 -3.58 -8.05
N CYS A 181 -17.17 -4.40 -8.82
CA CYS A 181 -16.71 -5.72 -8.39
C CYS A 181 -15.67 -5.66 -7.26
N THR A 182 -15.66 -6.72 -6.46
CA THR A 182 -14.70 -6.96 -5.39
C THR A 182 -13.46 -7.67 -5.95
N TYR A 183 -12.34 -7.64 -5.22
CA TYR A 183 -11.07 -8.12 -5.79
C TYR A 183 -10.92 -9.64 -5.90
N ASP A 184 -11.82 -10.40 -5.26
CA ASP A 184 -11.97 -11.84 -5.53
C ASP A 184 -12.56 -12.15 -6.92
N GLU A 185 -13.09 -11.13 -7.62
CA GLU A 185 -13.69 -11.28 -8.94
C GLU A 185 -12.75 -10.88 -10.10
N ILE A 186 -11.51 -10.44 -9.81
CA ILE A 186 -10.56 -9.98 -10.85
C ILE A 186 -10.38 -11.04 -11.94
N GLU A 187 -10.16 -12.31 -11.56
CA GLU A 187 -9.93 -13.38 -12.54
C GLU A 187 -11.11 -13.59 -13.50
N VAL A 188 -12.33 -13.45 -12.99
CA VAL A 188 -13.56 -13.66 -13.77
C VAL A 188 -13.85 -12.46 -14.67
N VAL A 189 -13.64 -11.24 -14.16
CA VAL A 189 -14.02 -10.00 -14.85
C VAL A 189 -12.92 -9.50 -15.78
N ASP A 190 -11.66 -9.63 -15.39
CA ASP A 190 -10.47 -9.22 -16.15
C ASP A 190 -9.33 -10.23 -15.97
N ALA A 191 -9.45 -11.36 -16.66
CA ALA A 191 -8.45 -12.42 -16.64
C ALA A 191 -7.05 -11.96 -17.08
N SER A 192 -6.97 -10.94 -17.94
CA SER A 192 -5.68 -10.37 -18.38
C SER A 192 -5.00 -9.65 -17.23
N LEU A 193 -5.73 -8.77 -16.52
CA LEU A 193 -5.23 -8.11 -15.32
C LEU A 193 -4.85 -9.13 -14.24
N TYR A 194 -5.67 -10.16 -14.02
CA TYR A 194 -5.34 -11.20 -13.04
C TYR A 194 -4.02 -11.90 -13.37
N GLN A 195 -3.82 -12.27 -14.64
CA GLN A 195 -2.58 -12.93 -15.08
C GLN A 195 -1.37 -12.00 -14.96
N ASP A 196 -1.53 -10.72 -15.28
CA ASP A 196 -0.49 -9.70 -15.10
C ASP A 196 -0.11 -9.58 -13.62
N LEU A 197 -1.09 -9.31 -12.74
CA LEU A 197 -0.90 -9.21 -11.29
C LEU A 197 -0.23 -10.47 -10.71
N SER A 198 -0.63 -11.65 -11.19
CA SER A 198 -0.15 -12.95 -10.69
C SER A 198 1.29 -13.28 -11.09
N ARG A 199 1.74 -12.86 -12.28
CA ARG A 199 3.01 -13.31 -12.89
C ARG A 199 4.08 -12.23 -12.94
N ASN A 200 3.67 -10.98 -13.05
CA ASN A 200 4.55 -9.85 -13.30
C ASN A 200 4.94 -9.07 -12.04
N TYR A 201 4.34 -9.40 -10.89
CA TYR A 201 4.64 -8.75 -9.62
C TYR A 201 4.91 -9.76 -8.52
N ASP A 202 5.71 -9.31 -7.57
CA ASP A 202 6.13 -10.05 -6.38
C ASP A 202 5.55 -9.40 -5.11
N LEU A 203 5.20 -8.12 -5.19
CA LEU A 203 4.52 -7.34 -4.16
C LEU A 203 3.45 -6.44 -4.79
N ILE A 204 2.23 -6.48 -4.26
CA ILE A 204 1.11 -5.65 -4.66
C ILE A 204 0.64 -4.86 -3.44
N ILE A 205 0.69 -3.53 -3.52
CA ILE A 205 0.29 -2.62 -2.47
C ILE A 205 -1.01 -1.94 -2.88
N PHE A 206 -2.08 -2.18 -2.13
CA PHE A 206 -3.35 -1.50 -2.27
C PHE A 206 -3.38 -0.29 -1.33
N LYS A 207 -3.49 0.91 -1.90
CA LYS A 207 -3.62 2.16 -1.14
C LYS A 207 -5.09 2.44 -0.83
N GLY A 208 -5.40 2.95 0.35
CA GLY A 208 -6.68 3.61 0.54
C GLY A 208 -7.83 2.79 1.09
N ASP A 209 -8.90 3.49 1.43
CA ASP A 209 -10.09 2.90 2.06
C ASP A 209 -10.94 2.12 1.05
N LEU A 210 -11.16 2.66 -0.15
CA LEU A 210 -11.95 1.99 -1.18
C LEU A 210 -11.32 0.66 -1.62
N ASN A 211 -10.00 0.65 -1.82
CA ASN A 211 -9.30 -0.59 -2.18
C ASN A 211 -9.38 -1.62 -1.03
N TYR A 212 -9.30 -1.19 0.23
CA TYR A 212 -9.48 -2.08 1.38
C TYR A 212 -10.90 -2.66 1.46
N ARG A 213 -11.93 -1.84 1.24
CA ARG A 213 -13.32 -2.30 1.15
C ARG A 213 -13.48 -3.36 0.05
N LYS A 214 -12.92 -3.13 -1.14
CA LYS A 214 -12.95 -4.10 -2.25
C LYS A 214 -12.14 -5.38 -1.97
N LEU A 215 -11.05 -5.30 -1.21
CA LEU A 215 -10.30 -6.48 -0.74
C LEU A 215 -11.16 -7.35 0.18
N LEU A 216 -11.94 -6.74 1.07
CA LEU A 216 -12.78 -7.46 2.05
C LEU A 216 -14.21 -7.73 1.57
N GLY A 217 -14.53 -7.28 0.36
CA GLY A 217 -15.87 -7.35 -0.22
C GLY A 217 -16.93 -6.50 0.49
N ASP A 218 -16.51 -5.48 1.25
CA ASP A 218 -17.35 -4.50 1.93
C ASP A 218 -18.46 -5.13 2.81
N ARG A 219 -18.09 -6.16 3.58
CA ARG A 219 -19.02 -6.95 4.42
C ARG A 219 -18.91 -6.60 5.90
N GLN A 220 -19.96 -6.94 6.65
CA GLN A 220 -20.03 -6.78 8.11
C GLN A 220 -19.21 -7.85 8.84
N TRP A 221 -17.89 -7.84 8.65
CA TRP A 221 -16.98 -8.69 9.40
C TRP A 221 -16.85 -8.22 10.85
N LYS A 222 -16.66 -9.16 11.78
CA LYS A 222 -16.28 -8.84 13.16
C LYS A 222 -14.77 -8.58 13.23
N PRO A 223 -14.31 -7.37 13.60
CA PRO A 223 -12.90 -6.98 13.45
C PRO A 223 -11.89 -7.84 14.21
N ASP A 224 -12.27 -8.34 15.38
CA ASP A 224 -11.45 -9.16 16.29
C ASP A 224 -11.72 -10.67 16.16
N ASN A 225 -12.52 -11.10 15.17
CA ASN A 225 -12.79 -12.51 14.94
C ASN A 225 -11.80 -13.12 13.94
N LEU A 226 -11.14 -14.21 14.34
CA LEU A 226 -10.14 -14.89 13.52
C LEU A 226 -10.75 -15.56 12.28
N ASP A 227 -11.91 -16.22 12.41
CA ASP A 227 -12.56 -16.89 11.28
C ASP A 227 -12.99 -15.87 10.22
N ASP A 228 -13.48 -14.69 10.62
CA ASP A 228 -13.80 -13.59 9.72
C ASP A 228 -12.56 -13.06 9.00
N LYS A 229 -11.42 -12.90 9.70
CA LYS A 229 -10.13 -12.56 9.07
C LYS A 229 -9.76 -13.59 8.00
N ILE A 230 -9.80 -14.87 8.36
CA ILE A 230 -9.47 -15.97 7.45
C ILE A 230 -10.39 -15.98 6.24
N ASN A 231 -11.69 -15.92 6.45
CA ASN A 231 -12.69 -15.96 5.39
C ASN A 231 -12.60 -14.75 4.47
N ALA A 232 -12.32 -13.55 5.00
CA ALA A 232 -12.13 -12.36 4.18
C ALA A 232 -10.88 -12.49 3.30
N PHE A 233 -9.75 -12.88 3.87
CA PHE A 233 -8.45 -12.92 3.16
C PHE A 233 -8.34 -14.11 2.20
N TYR A 234 -8.98 -15.24 2.50
CA TYR A 234 -9.00 -16.41 1.61
C TYR A 234 -9.60 -16.12 0.24
N ARG A 235 -10.45 -15.09 0.13
CA ARG A 235 -11.09 -14.69 -1.12
C ARG A 235 -10.10 -14.01 -2.08
N VAL A 236 -9.02 -13.40 -1.56
CA VAL A 236 -8.03 -12.66 -2.36
C VAL A 236 -6.68 -13.38 -2.32
N GLN A 237 -6.52 -14.38 -3.19
CA GLN A 237 -5.29 -15.20 -3.32
C GLN A 237 -4.69 -15.06 -4.72
N ILE A 238 -4.39 -13.81 -5.12
CA ILE A 238 -3.89 -13.48 -6.47
C ILE A 238 -2.67 -14.34 -6.82
N GLY A 239 -2.77 -15.12 -7.89
CA GLY A 239 -1.70 -15.97 -8.42
C GLY A 239 -1.35 -17.19 -7.58
N ARG A 240 -2.07 -17.46 -6.48
CA ARG A 240 -1.76 -18.57 -5.57
C ARG A 240 -2.66 -19.76 -5.81
N SER A 241 -2.02 -20.92 -6.03
CA SER A 241 -2.72 -22.20 -6.07
C SER A 241 -3.23 -22.61 -4.67
N PRO A 242 -4.43 -23.18 -4.55
CA PRO A 242 -4.89 -23.85 -3.33
C PRO A 242 -3.94 -24.96 -2.84
N SER A 243 -3.10 -25.50 -3.72
CA SER A 243 -2.10 -26.52 -3.39
C SER A 243 -0.82 -25.96 -2.74
N CYS A 244 -0.78 -24.66 -2.43
CA CYS A 244 0.36 -24.02 -1.76
C CYS A 244 0.64 -24.66 -0.38
N THR A 245 1.88 -25.06 -0.14
CA THR A 245 2.28 -25.70 1.14
C THR A 245 3.24 -24.85 1.97
N CYS A 246 3.34 -23.54 1.70
CA CYS A 246 4.28 -22.65 2.39
C CYS A 246 4.08 -22.66 3.92
N SER A 247 2.82 -22.66 4.38
CA SER A 247 2.49 -22.72 5.81
C SER A 247 3.03 -23.96 6.52
N LYS A 248 3.16 -25.10 5.82
CA LYS A 248 3.68 -26.36 6.38
C LYS A 248 5.17 -26.33 6.70
N LYS A 249 5.90 -25.33 6.19
CA LYS A 249 7.35 -25.17 6.39
C LYS A 249 7.68 -24.28 7.60
N LEU A 250 6.70 -23.58 8.14
CA LEU A 250 6.88 -22.68 9.27
C LEU A 250 7.00 -23.48 10.57
N GLU A 251 7.84 -22.98 11.47
CA GLU A 251 7.87 -23.45 12.85
C GLU A 251 6.71 -22.81 13.61
N ASP A 252 5.81 -23.63 14.16
CA ASP A 252 4.62 -23.22 14.95
C ASP A 252 3.74 -22.14 14.27
N PRO A 253 3.20 -22.39 13.07
CA PRO A 253 2.40 -21.39 12.35
C PRO A 253 1.07 -21.14 13.05
N LYS A 254 0.80 -19.89 13.42
CA LYS A 254 -0.51 -19.49 13.93
C LYS A 254 -1.43 -19.11 12.78
N LEU A 255 -2.68 -19.54 12.88
CA LEU A 255 -3.71 -19.25 11.88
C LEU A 255 -3.87 -17.74 11.71
N GLY A 256 -3.85 -17.27 10.46
CA GLY A 256 -4.01 -15.87 10.10
C GLY A 256 -2.73 -15.04 10.15
N ASP A 257 -1.59 -15.62 10.55
CA ASP A 257 -0.31 -14.91 10.53
C ASP A 257 0.21 -14.75 9.09
N PRO A 258 0.86 -13.62 8.75
CA PRO A 258 1.52 -13.44 7.46
C PRO A 258 2.63 -14.45 7.21
N ILE A 259 2.78 -14.90 5.96
CA ILE A 259 3.91 -15.75 5.52
C ILE A 259 4.88 -14.90 4.70
N THR A 260 6.12 -14.77 5.15
CA THR A 260 7.10 -13.81 4.60
C THR A 260 8.08 -14.40 3.60
N ASP A 261 7.99 -15.70 3.29
CA ASP A 261 8.94 -16.43 2.45
C ASP A 261 8.25 -17.34 1.41
N CYS A 262 6.99 -17.07 1.08
CA CYS A 262 6.21 -17.93 0.18
C CYS A 262 6.33 -17.53 -1.31
N PRO A 263 6.95 -18.35 -2.18
CA PRO A 263 7.18 -18.00 -3.58
C PRO A 263 5.98 -18.30 -4.50
N CYS A 264 4.87 -18.80 -3.97
CA CYS A 264 3.74 -19.30 -4.78
C CYS A 264 2.89 -18.21 -5.46
N GLY A 265 3.30 -16.95 -5.41
CA GLY A 265 2.53 -15.79 -5.89
C GLY A 265 2.99 -14.50 -5.21
N PRO A 266 2.44 -13.34 -5.61
CA PRO A 266 2.77 -12.05 -5.01
C PRO A 266 2.31 -11.93 -3.55
N MET A 267 3.04 -11.16 -2.75
CA MET A 267 2.53 -10.64 -1.49
C MET A 267 1.53 -9.52 -1.77
N VAL A 268 0.39 -9.53 -1.10
CA VAL A 268 -0.67 -8.52 -1.18
C VAL A 268 -0.74 -7.79 0.14
N VAL A 269 -0.55 -6.48 0.11
CA VAL A 269 -0.54 -5.60 1.27
C VAL A 269 -1.58 -4.50 1.08
N ALA A 270 -2.28 -4.14 2.16
CA ALA A 270 -3.09 -2.93 2.20
C ALA A 270 -2.44 -1.88 3.10
N LEU A 271 -2.37 -0.65 2.60
CA LEU A 271 -2.02 0.56 3.34
C LEU A 271 -3.26 1.45 3.37
N ARG A 272 -3.99 1.41 4.49
CA ARG A 272 -5.33 2.00 4.60
C ARG A 272 -5.44 2.91 5.82
N VAL A 273 -5.86 4.16 5.62
CA VAL A 273 -6.43 4.99 6.69
C VAL A 273 -7.92 4.67 6.77
N ALA A 274 -8.42 4.40 7.97
CA ALA A 274 -9.75 3.88 8.20
C ALA A 274 -10.83 4.97 8.03
N LYS A 275 -11.68 4.82 6.99
CA LYS A 275 -12.76 5.76 6.63
C LYS A 275 -14.09 5.05 6.37
N SER A 276 -14.19 3.79 6.77
CA SER A 276 -15.38 2.94 6.62
C SER A 276 -15.44 1.84 7.67
N ASP A 277 -16.65 1.37 7.95
CA ASP A 277 -17.03 0.39 8.96
C ASP A 277 -16.71 -1.07 8.56
N VAL A 278 -15.54 -1.28 7.96
CA VAL A 278 -15.03 -2.61 7.59
C VAL A 278 -13.62 -2.80 8.16
N GLY A 279 -13.32 -3.99 8.65
CA GLY A 279 -12.00 -4.34 9.17
C GLY A 279 -11.97 -5.75 9.74
N VAL A 280 -10.81 -6.40 9.65
CA VAL A 280 -10.56 -7.73 10.23
C VAL A 280 -9.14 -7.81 10.78
N GLY A 281 -8.89 -8.78 11.66
CA GLY A 281 -7.57 -9.04 12.23
C GLY A 281 -7.10 -7.97 13.21
N VAL A 282 -8.02 -7.25 13.85
CA VAL A 282 -7.74 -6.34 14.95
C VAL A 282 -7.58 -7.15 16.23
N ASP A 283 -6.52 -6.90 16.99
CA ASP A 283 -6.37 -7.53 18.31
C ASP A 283 -7.53 -7.14 19.25
N HIS A 284 -8.00 -8.09 20.08
CA HIS A 284 -9.19 -7.88 20.90
C HIS A 284 -9.00 -6.76 21.93
N ASP A 285 -7.86 -6.73 22.60
CA ASP A 285 -7.55 -5.69 23.59
C ASP A 285 -7.41 -4.34 22.88
N ARG A 286 -6.77 -4.33 21.72
CA ARG A 286 -6.67 -3.14 20.88
C ARG A 286 -8.05 -2.62 20.44
N LEU A 287 -8.98 -3.50 20.08
CA LEU A 287 -10.34 -3.10 19.71
C LEU A 287 -11.07 -2.45 20.89
N ILE A 288 -10.92 -2.99 22.10
CA ILE A 288 -11.49 -2.41 23.33
C ILE A 288 -10.93 -1.01 23.56
N GLU A 289 -9.62 -0.82 23.44
CA GLU A 289 -8.99 0.51 23.57
C GLU A 289 -9.58 1.52 22.58
N LEU A 290 -9.68 1.14 21.31
CA LEU A 290 -10.22 1.99 20.25
C LEU A 290 -11.68 2.37 20.54
N GLN A 291 -12.52 1.41 20.92
CA GLN A 291 -13.93 1.64 21.23
C GLN A 291 -14.15 2.51 22.48
N ASN A 292 -13.24 2.43 23.45
CA ASN A 292 -13.24 3.30 24.62
C ASN A 292 -12.85 4.75 24.27
N GLU A 293 -11.95 4.95 23.29
CA GLU A 293 -11.58 6.27 22.80
C GLU A 293 -12.69 6.88 21.93
N THR A 294 -13.21 6.13 20.96
CA THR A 294 -14.35 6.53 20.12
C THR A 294 -14.99 5.34 19.41
N LYS A 295 -16.32 5.32 19.32
CA LYS A 295 -17.05 4.30 18.55
C LYS A 295 -16.87 4.42 17.03
N GLU A 296 -16.42 5.58 16.57
CA GLU A 296 -16.24 5.90 15.14
C GLU A 296 -14.79 5.73 14.68
N TRP A 297 -13.94 5.03 15.45
CA TRP A 297 -12.50 4.92 15.19
C TRP A 297 -12.17 4.51 13.74
N TRP A 298 -12.96 3.64 13.13
CA TRP A 298 -12.75 3.16 11.77
C TRP A 298 -13.32 4.05 10.65
N THR A 299 -14.02 5.15 10.96
CA THR A 299 -14.67 6.03 9.97
C THR A 299 -14.14 7.46 9.97
N ILE A 300 -13.40 7.87 11.01
CA ILE A 300 -12.96 9.27 11.18
C ILE A 300 -11.60 9.59 10.55
N GLY A 301 -10.96 8.65 9.85
CA GLY A 301 -9.68 8.89 9.19
C GLY A 301 -8.47 9.04 10.13
N LYS A 302 -8.63 8.71 11.42
CA LYS A 302 -7.58 8.87 12.44
C LYS A 302 -6.66 7.66 12.56
N TYR A 303 -7.09 6.48 12.15
CA TYR A 303 -6.38 5.24 12.41
C TYR A 303 -5.96 4.53 11.12
N GLY A 304 -4.87 3.78 11.17
CA GLY A 304 -4.22 3.21 10.00
C GLY A 304 -4.03 1.70 10.09
N PHE A 305 -3.93 1.07 8.92
CA PHE A 305 -3.64 -0.35 8.76
C PHE A 305 -2.43 -0.48 7.83
N ILE A 306 -1.42 -1.21 8.30
CA ILE A 306 -0.45 -1.89 7.44
C ILE A 306 -0.76 -3.36 7.59
N GLN A 307 -1.38 -3.96 6.58
CA GLN A 307 -1.92 -5.31 6.72
C GLN A 307 -1.58 -6.19 5.52
N ILE A 308 -0.96 -7.34 5.78
CA ILE A 308 -0.70 -8.37 4.77
C ILE A 308 -1.98 -9.20 4.63
N ILE A 309 -2.55 -9.18 3.43
CA ILE A 309 -3.78 -9.89 3.08
C ILE A 309 -3.46 -11.31 2.59
N SER A 310 -2.38 -11.44 1.81
CA SER A 310 -1.90 -12.72 1.29
C SER A 310 -0.38 -12.67 1.09
N PRO A 311 0.37 -13.75 1.36
CA PRO A 311 -0.09 -15.01 1.93
C PRO A 311 -0.21 -14.93 3.45
N ILE A 312 -1.21 -15.64 3.98
CA ILE A 312 -1.38 -15.88 5.42
C ILE A 312 -1.47 -17.39 5.68
N VAL A 313 -1.26 -17.79 6.93
CA VAL A 313 -1.49 -19.17 7.36
C VAL A 313 -2.99 -19.45 7.34
N PHE A 314 -3.39 -20.46 6.56
CA PHE A 314 -4.74 -21.02 6.55
C PHE A 314 -4.78 -22.35 7.31
N SER A 315 -5.95 -22.77 7.77
CA SER A 315 -6.14 -24.12 8.30
C SER A 315 -5.89 -25.10 7.15
N ALA A 316 -5.09 -26.14 7.40
CA ALA A 316 -4.95 -27.22 6.44
C ALA A 316 -6.32 -27.88 6.29
N SER A 317 -6.88 -27.83 5.08
CA SER A 317 -8.03 -28.67 4.70
C SER A 317 -7.61 -30.12 4.55
#